data_AF-A0A1M5YKV2-F1
#
_entry.id   AF-A0A1M5YKV2-F1
#
_cell.length_a   1.000
_cell.length_b   1.000
_cell.length_c   1.000
_cell.angle_alpha   90.00
_cell.angle_beta   90.00
_cell.angle_gamma   90.00
#
_symmetry.space_group_name_H-M   'P 1'
#
loop_
_entity.id
_entity.type
_entity.pdbx_description
1 polymer ?
#
loop_
_entity_poly.entity_id
_entity_poly.type
_entity_poly.pdbx_seq_one_letter_code
_entity_poly.pdbx_strand_id
1 'polypeptide(L)' 'MNNIQVHIPALLRKVQEMSSDDMAYVSLTINDEAIDQGIFYPAFLHFEAYGKNGSVADYESIDALNYYEDCLEQQDAG' A
#
# COMPACT_ATOMS: atom_id res chain seq x y z
N MET A 1 9.49 -12.60 9.50
CA MET A 1 9.88 -11.42 8.68
C MET A 1 8.74 -11.23 7.72
N ASN A 2 7.88 -10.24 7.96
CA ASN A 2 6.66 -10.07 7.19
C ASN A 2 6.99 -9.24 5.96
N ASN A 3 6.68 -9.78 4.79
CA ASN A 3 6.77 -9.09 3.52
C ASN A 3 5.43 -9.20 2.82
N ILE A 4 5.04 -8.14 2.14
CA ILE A 4 3.87 -8.11 1.27
C ILE A 4 4.33 -7.72 -0.12
N GLN A 5 3.56 -8.13 -1.11
CA GLN A 5 3.75 -7.71 -2.49
C GLN A 5 2.67 -6.69 -2.82
N VAL A 6 3.06 -5.60 -3.47
CA VAL A 6 2.14 -4.53 -3.85
C VAL A 6 2.33 -4.20 -5.32
N HIS A 7 1.29 -3.67 -5.96
CA HIS A 7 1.34 -3.28 -7.35
C HIS A 7 2.29 -2.08 -7.56
N ILE A 8 3.32 -2.24 -8.42
CA ILE A 8 4.36 -1.21 -8.64
C ILE A 8 3.78 0.15 -9.05
N PRO A 9 2.84 0.24 -10.02
CA PRO A 9 2.21 1.52 -10.37
C PRO A 9 1.51 2.21 -9.20
N ALA A 10 0.86 1.45 -8.30
CA ALA A 10 0.21 2.03 -7.12
C ALA A 10 1.26 2.61 -6.15
N LEU A 11 2.36 1.87 -5.93
CA LEU A 11 3.48 2.34 -5.10
C LEU A 11 4.13 3.59 -5.68
N LEU A 12 4.42 3.60 -6.99
CA LEU A 12 5.01 4.75 -7.67
C LEU A 12 4.11 5.98 -7.55
N ARG A 13 2.79 5.81 -7.76
CA ARG A 13 1.82 6.91 -7.63
C ARG A 13 1.85 7.51 -6.23
N LYS A 14 1.86 6.69 -5.17
CA LYS A 14 1.94 7.20 -3.78
C LYS A 14 3.22 7.98 -3.53
N VAL A 15 4.37 7.48 -3.98
CA VAL A 15 5.65 8.20 -3.84
C VAL A 15 5.63 9.53 -4.60
N GLN A 16 5.03 9.56 -5.79
CA GLN A 16 4.87 10.79 -6.58
C GLN A 16 3.95 11.81 -5.90
N GLU A 17 2.86 11.38 -5.27
CA GLU A 17 1.99 12.24 -4.46
C GLU A 17 2.77 12.87 -3.30
N MET A 18 3.47 12.06 -2.48
CA MET A 18 4.31 12.57 -1.38
C MET A 18 5.38 13.54 -1.85
N SER A 19 6.02 13.24 -2.99
CA SER A 19 7.03 14.13 -3.58
C SER A 19 6.43 15.44 -4.10
N SER A 20 5.16 15.43 -4.55
CA SER A 20 4.46 16.63 -5.02
C SER A 20 4.00 17.51 -3.85
N ASP A 21 3.77 16.91 -2.68
CA ASP A 21 3.43 17.58 -1.44
C ASP A 21 4.68 18.08 -0.65
N ASP A 22 5.87 18.05 -1.27
CA ASP A 22 7.16 18.42 -0.66
C ASP A 22 7.51 17.64 0.63
N MET A 23 7.04 16.40 0.75
CA MET A 23 7.41 15.52 1.87
C MET A 23 8.86 15.04 1.73
N ALA A 24 9.54 14.88 2.86
CA ALA A 24 10.97 14.58 2.91
C ALA A 24 11.30 13.15 3.35
N TYR A 25 10.47 12.57 4.21
CA TYR A 25 10.65 11.22 4.74
C TYR A 25 9.31 10.50 4.75
N VAL A 26 9.34 9.17 4.68
CA VAL A 26 8.15 8.32 4.79
C VAL A 26 8.43 7.19 5.77
N SER A 27 7.48 6.96 6.67
CA SER A 27 7.39 5.75 7.49
C SER A 27 6.44 4.77 6.80
N LEU A 28 6.89 3.53 6.66
CA LEU A 28 6.14 2.45 6.03
C LEU A 28 5.78 1.41 7.08
N THR A 29 4.48 1.17 7.25
CA THR A 29 3.98 0.16 8.20
C THR A 29 3.27 -0.94 7.42
N ILE A 30 3.72 -2.18 7.58
CA ILE A 30 3.03 -3.36 7.07
C ILE A 30 2.04 -3.79 8.15
N ASN A 31 0.76 -3.83 7.78
CA ASN A 31 -0.30 -4.37 8.62
C ASN A 31 -0.66 -5.76 8.10
N ASP A 32 -0.72 -6.73 9.02
CA ASP A 32 -1.04 -8.11 8.68
C ASP A 32 -2.52 -8.24 8.28
N GLU A 33 -2.84 -9.31 7.56
CA GLU A 33 -4.23 -9.66 7.26
C GLU A 33 -5.01 -9.90 8.56
N ALA A 34 -6.31 -9.60 8.51
CA ALA A 34 -7.19 -9.75 9.66
C ALA A 34 -8.55 -10.29 9.24
N ILE A 35 -9.17 -11.05 10.13
CA ILE A 35 -10.59 -11.40 10.03
C ILE A 35 -11.30 -10.67 11.17
N ASP A 36 -12.15 -9.70 10.82
CA ASP A 36 -13.01 -9.02 11.79
C ASP A 36 -14.48 -9.27 11.45
N GLN A 37 -15.25 -9.74 12.43
CA GLN A 37 -16.67 -10.05 12.28
C GLN A 37 -17.01 -10.95 11.07
N GLY A 38 -16.09 -11.82 10.67
CA GLY A 38 -16.24 -12.74 9.54
C GLY A 38 -15.90 -12.13 8.17
N ILE A 39 -15.42 -10.89 8.12
CA ILE A 39 -14.93 -10.22 6.92
C ILE A 39 -13.41 -10.33 6.89
N PHE A 40 -12.87 -10.75 5.75
CA PHE A 40 -11.43 -10.80 5.50
C PHE A 40 -10.93 -9.43 5.05
N TYR A 41 -9.88 -8.94 5.70
CA TYR A 41 -9.13 -7.75 5.34
C TYR A 41 -7.72 -8.19 4.94
N PRO A 42 -7.30 -7.91 3.69
CA PRO A 42 -5.97 -8.28 3.25
C PRO A 42 -4.91 -7.50 4.03
N ALA A 43 -3.69 -8.04 4.07
CA ALA A 43 -2.55 -7.27 4.53
C ALA A 43 -2.36 -6.02 3.65
N PHE A 44 -1.86 -4.92 4.21
CA PHE A 44 -1.68 -3.67 3.46
C PHE A 44 -0.45 -2.88 3.92
N LEU A 45 0.06 -2.04 3.01
CA LEU A 45 1.15 -1.11 3.25
C LEU A 45 0.58 0.28 3.56
N HIS A 46 0.85 0.80 4.75
CA HIS A 46 0.46 2.13 5.18
C HIS A 46 1.62 3.12 5.07
N PHE A 47 1.31 4.38 4.74
CA PHE A 47 2.27 5.42 4.42
C PHE A 47 2.00 6.68 5.26
N GLU A 48 2.96 7.03 6.11
CA GLU A 48 2.94 8.29 6.85
C GLU A 48 4.16 9.12 6.44
N ALA A 49 3.95 10.30 5.87
CA ALA A 49 5.02 11.14 5.36
C ALA A 49 5.26 12.39 6.23
N TYR A 50 6.50 12.84 6.23
CA TYR A 50 7.00 13.89 7.10
C TYR A 50 7.72 14.96 6.28
N GLY A 51 7.29 16.21 6.42
CA GLY A 51 7.96 17.38 5.85
C GLY A 51 9.14 17.84 6.71
N LYS A 52 10.06 18.61 6.11
CA LYS A 52 11.23 19.15 6.84
C LYS A 52 10.87 20.18 7.92
N ASN A 53 9.68 20.74 7.85
CA ASN A 53 9.14 21.73 8.80
C ASN A 53 8.37 21.06 9.95
N GLY A 54 8.34 19.73 10.03
CA GLY A 54 7.56 18.99 11.03
C GLY A 54 6.10 18.76 10.66
N SER A 55 5.68 19.07 9.42
CA SER A 55 4.37 18.64 8.92
C SER A 55 4.31 17.12 8.82
N VAL A 56 3.14 16.56 9.10
CA VAL A 56 2.85 15.13 8.98
C VAL A 56 1.60 14.97 8.13
N ALA A 57 1.63 14.01 7.20
CA ALA A 57 0.50 13.68 6.35
C ALA A 57 0.35 12.16 6.26
N ASP A 58 -0.88 11.70 6.43
CA ASP A 58 -1.28 10.31 6.24
C ASP A 58 -1.74 10.12 4.79
N TYR A 59 -1.25 9.07 4.14
CA TYR A 59 -1.58 8.71 2.77
C TYR A 59 -2.31 7.37 2.72
N GLU A 60 -3.19 7.25 1.71
CA GLU A 60 -3.92 6.03 1.43
C GLU A 60 -3.02 4.80 1.36
N SER A 61 -3.45 3.73 2.04
CA SER A 61 -2.77 2.43 2.05
C SER A 61 -2.83 1.75 0.68
N ILE A 62 -1.91 0.81 0.45
CA ILE A 62 -1.96 -0.10 -0.70
C ILE A 62 -2.16 -1.53 -0.19
N ASP A 63 -3.22 -2.17 -0.64
CA ASP A 63 -3.48 -3.57 -0.32
C ASP A 63 -2.42 -4.48 -0.95
N ALA A 64 -2.10 -5.56 -0.24
CA ALA A 64 -1.23 -6.60 -0.75
C ALA A 64 -1.91 -7.35 -1.90
N LEU A 65 -1.11 -7.79 -2.87
CA LEU A 65 -1.57 -8.66 -3.95
C LEU A 65 -2.07 -9.98 -3.35
N ASN A 66 -3.30 -10.34 -3.70
CA ASN A 66 -3.85 -11.65 -3.39
C ASN A 66 -3.74 -12.53 -4.64
N TYR A 67 -2.79 -13.47 -4.65
CA TYR A 67 -2.47 -14.31 -5.81
C TYR A 67 -3.66 -15.10 -6.39
N TYR A 68 -4.72 -15.28 -5.62
CA TYR A 68 -5.92 -15.98 -6.09
C TYR A 68 -6.77 -15.17 -7.07
N GLU A 69 -6.66 -13.83 -7.08
CA GLU A 69 -7.49 -12.96 -7.94
C GLU A 69 -6.78 -12.61 -9.26
N ASP A 70 -5.48 -12.30 -9.23
CA ASP A 70 -4.71 -11.90 -10.42
C ASP A 70 -4.51 -13.04 -11.46
N CYS A 71 -4.49 -14.30 -11.01
CA CYS A 71 -4.34 -15.45 -11.92
C CYS A 71 -5.62 -15.74 -12.74
N LEU A 72 -6.78 -15.25 -12.32
CA LEU A 72 -8.04 -15.46 -13.04
C LEU A 72 -8.20 -14.45 -14.18
N GLU A 73 -7.76 -13.21 -14.01
CA GLU A 73 -7.82 -12.19 -15.07
C GLU A 73 -6.90 -12.51 -16.27
N GLN A 74 -5.84 -13.30 -16.07
CA GLN A 74 -4.93 -13.69 -17.15
C GLN A 74 -5.39 -14.94 -17.93
N GLN A 75 -6.43 -15.65 -17.48
CA GLN A 75 -6.97 -16.82 -18.20
C GLN A 75 -8.07 -16.47 -19.20
N ASP A 76 -8.74 -15.33 -19.04
CA ASP A 76 -9.80 -14.87 -19.95
C ASP A 76 -9.27 -14.01 -21.13
N ALA A 77 -7.96 -13.75 -21.18
CA ALA A 77 -7.30 -13.00 -22.24
C ALA A 77 -6.56 -13.89 -23.28
N GLY A 78 -6.77 -15.22 -23.24
CA GLY A 78 -6.13 -16.22 -24.10
C GLY A 78 -7.04 -16.84 -25.14
#